data_AF-A0A838HJH2-F1
#
_entry.id   AF-A0A838HJH2-F1
#
_cell.length_a   1.000
_cell.length_b   1.000
_cell.length_c   1.000
_cell.angle_alpha   90.00
_cell.angle_beta   90.00
_cell.angle_gamma   90.00
#
_symmetry.space_group_name_H-M   'P 1'
#
loop_
_entity.id
_entity.type
_entity.pdbx_description
1 polymer ?
#
loop_
_entity_poly.entity_id
_entity_poly.type
_entity_poly.pdbx_seq_one_letter_code
_entity_poly.pdbx_strand_id
1 'polypeptide(L)'
;MAEWVEQARRVQNELREQVIPEVPAGFAPRLLAGADLSMERGSDRGYAAIVVLDAATLNSVDQASAVSQLPFPYVPGFLSFRELPAITAVWQQLKHKPDVLIFDGQGYAHPRRFGIACHGGLVLGVPSVGCAKSLLVGRHGPLGEERGSTAEIVHRGELVGMAVRTRDRTNPLYVSVGHHMDLTTA
;
A
#
# COMPACT_ATOMS: atom_id res chain seq x y z
N MET A 1 10.02 -22.73 -11.72
CA MET A 1 9.61 -21.31 -11.58
C MET A 1 10.56 -20.48 -12.43
N ALA A 2 10.09 -19.41 -13.08
CA ALA A 2 10.96 -18.56 -13.87
C ALA A 2 12.03 -17.89 -12.98
N GLU A 3 13.25 -17.73 -13.48
CA GLU A 3 14.42 -17.23 -12.74
C GLU A 3 14.17 -15.86 -12.08
N TRP A 4 13.46 -14.97 -12.76
CA TRP A 4 13.10 -13.64 -12.24
C TRP A 4 12.23 -13.70 -10.97
N VAL A 5 11.42 -14.75 -10.79
CA VAL A 5 10.57 -14.90 -9.59
C VAL A 5 11.43 -15.14 -8.36
N GLU A 6 12.49 -15.91 -8.50
CA GLU A 6 13.41 -16.19 -7.40
C GLU A 6 14.23 -14.95 -7.05
N GLN A 7 14.68 -14.21 -8.07
CA GLN A 7 15.35 -12.93 -7.86
C GLN A 7 14.44 -11.91 -7.16
N ALA A 8 13.21 -11.73 -7.64
CA ALA A 8 12.25 -10.82 -7.01
C ALA A 8 11.95 -11.23 -5.57
N ARG A 9 11.84 -12.54 -5.29
CA ARG A 9 11.65 -13.06 -3.93
C ARG A 9 12.83 -12.75 -3.03
N ARG A 10 14.06 -12.90 -3.52
CA ARG A 10 15.28 -12.56 -2.78
C ARG A 10 15.27 -11.08 -2.41
N VAL A 11 14.99 -10.20 -3.37
CA VAL A 11 14.87 -8.75 -3.13
C VAL A 11 13.82 -8.44 -2.06
N GLN A 12 12.64 -9.06 -2.11
CA GLN A 12 11.62 -8.85 -1.06
C GLN A 12 12.11 -9.29 0.33
N ASN A 13 12.79 -10.44 0.41
CA ASN A 13 13.29 -10.96 1.68
C ASN A 13 14.43 -10.11 2.26
N GLU A 14 15.25 -9.49 1.41
CA GLU A 14 16.32 -8.58 1.84
C GLU A 14 15.76 -7.22 2.27
N LEU A 15 14.87 -6.63 1.47
CA LEU A 15 14.34 -5.28 1.73
C LEU A 15 13.34 -5.24 2.88
N ARG A 16 12.63 -6.33 3.20
CA ARG A 16 11.68 -6.32 4.31
C ARG A 16 12.33 -6.03 5.66
N GLU A 17 13.60 -6.37 5.82
CA GLU A 17 14.34 -6.15 7.08
C GLU A 17 14.64 -4.67 7.32
N GLN A 18 14.43 -3.81 6.31
CA GLN A 18 14.57 -2.36 6.40
C GLN A 18 13.23 -1.64 6.63
N VAL A 19 12.12 -2.40 6.72
CA VAL A 19 10.81 -1.82 7.03
C VAL A 19 10.76 -1.45 8.51
N ILE A 20 10.43 -0.20 8.81
CA ILE A 20 10.34 0.31 10.17
C ILE A 20 8.86 0.30 10.59
N PRO A 21 8.45 -0.53 11.57
CA PRO A 21 7.07 -0.68 12.00
C PRO A 21 6.66 0.36 13.07
N GLU A 22 7.23 1.57 12.98
CA GLU A 22 7.05 2.64 13.95
C GLU A 22 6.89 3.97 13.22
N VAL A 23 6.01 4.82 13.71
CA VAL A 23 5.86 6.18 13.19
C VAL A 23 7.04 7.07 13.61
N PRO A 24 7.42 8.07 12.79
CA PRO A 24 8.40 9.07 13.19
C PRO A 24 8.00 9.83 14.45
N ALA A 25 8.97 10.32 15.23
CA ALA A 25 8.69 11.12 16.41
C ALA A 25 7.91 12.41 16.03
N GLY A 26 6.81 12.67 16.73
CA GLY A 26 5.96 13.84 16.47
C GLY A 26 5.17 13.74 15.15
N PHE A 27 4.94 12.53 14.62
CA PHE A 27 4.21 12.32 13.38
C PHE A 27 2.80 12.93 13.45
N ALA A 28 2.60 13.99 12.67
CA ALA A 28 1.35 14.73 12.54
C ALA A 28 1.20 15.15 11.06
N PRO A 29 0.71 14.24 10.20
CA PRO A 29 0.69 14.47 8.76
C PRO A 29 -0.26 15.60 8.39
N ARG A 30 0.21 16.54 7.57
CA ARG A 30 -0.58 17.63 6.99
C ARG A 30 -0.98 17.32 5.57
N LEU A 31 -0.14 16.60 4.84
CA LEU A 31 -0.41 16.16 3.47
C LEU A 31 -0.52 14.65 3.42
N LEU A 32 -1.69 14.16 2.98
CA LEU A 32 -1.96 12.75 2.75
C LEU A 32 -1.98 12.50 1.25
N ALA A 33 -1.61 11.32 0.78
CA ALA A 33 -1.83 10.98 -0.63
C ALA A 33 -2.32 9.56 -0.83
N GLY A 34 -3.09 9.37 -1.90
CA GLY A 34 -3.45 8.05 -2.43
C GLY A 34 -2.68 7.78 -3.71
N ALA A 35 -2.07 6.59 -3.82
CA ALA A 35 -1.50 6.07 -5.05
C ALA A 35 -2.36 4.92 -5.59
N ASP A 36 -2.67 4.98 -6.88
CA ASP A 36 -3.42 3.94 -7.58
C ASP A 36 -2.83 3.70 -8.98
N LEU A 37 -3.05 2.49 -9.49
CA LEU A 37 -2.70 2.10 -10.84
C LEU A 37 -3.86 1.36 -11.50
N SER A 38 -4.26 1.83 -12.67
CA SER A 38 -5.20 1.13 -13.54
C SER A 38 -4.51 0.59 -14.78
N MET A 39 -5.11 -0.42 -15.40
CA MET A 39 -4.57 -1.06 -16.59
C MET A 39 -5.57 -1.08 -17.74
N GLU A 40 -5.06 -0.87 -18.94
CA GLU A 40 -5.80 -1.06 -20.17
C GLU A 40 -6.07 -2.55 -20.41
N ARG A 41 -7.33 -2.90 -20.73
CA ARG A 41 -7.70 -4.30 -20.96
C ARG A 41 -7.01 -4.84 -22.22
N GLY A 42 -6.36 -5.99 -22.08
CA GLY A 42 -5.68 -6.66 -23.21
C GLY A 42 -4.36 -6.01 -23.63
N SER A 43 -3.79 -5.14 -22.79
CA SER A 43 -2.58 -4.38 -23.04
C SER A 43 -1.69 -4.37 -21.79
N ASP A 44 -0.39 -4.20 -21.96
CA ASP A 44 0.55 -4.00 -20.86
C ASP A 44 0.66 -2.51 -20.46
N ARG A 45 -0.21 -1.67 -21.00
CA ARG A 45 -0.27 -0.23 -20.68
C ARG A 45 -1.01 0.01 -19.36
N GLY A 46 -0.32 0.67 -18.43
CA GLY A 46 -0.86 1.13 -17.15
C GLY A 46 -0.93 2.65 -17.04
N TYR A 47 -1.83 3.11 -16.18
CA TYR A 47 -2.01 4.50 -15.81
C TYR A 47 -1.87 4.61 -14.30
N ALA A 48 -0.77 5.18 -13.85
CA ALA A 48 -0.53 5.47 -12.44
C ALA A 48 -0.97 6.89 -12.12
N ALA A 49 -1.50 7.10 -10.92
CA ALA A 49 -1.84 8.42 -10.41
C ALA A 49 -1.53 8.53 -8.92
N ILE A 50 -1.15 9.74 -8.49
CA ILE A 50 -1.05 10.10 -7.08
C ILE A 50 -1.82 11.41 -6.90
N VAL A 51 -2.71 11.44 -5.92
CA VAL A 51 -3.45 12.64 -5.51
C VAL A 51 -3.06 12.99 -4.08
N VAL A 52 -2.64 14.25 -3.88
CA VAL A 52 -2.22 14.79 -2.58
C VAL A 52 -3.35 15.66 -2.04
N LEU A 53 -3.74 15.39 -0.80
CA LEU A 53 -4.81 16.06 -0.06
C LEU A 53 -4.24 16.78 1.16
N ASP A 54 -4.83 17.92 1.49
CA ASP A 54 -4.68 18.53 2.80
C ASP A 54 -5.46 17.71 3.84
N ALA A 55 -4.80 17.30 4.93
CA ALA A 55 -5.36 16.38 5.92
C ALA A 55 -6.56 16.97 6.70
N ALA A 56 -6.60 18.29 6.87
CA ALA A 56 -7.66 18.96 7.63
C ALA A 56 -8.93 19.17 6.80
N THR A 57 -8.76 19.50 5.52
CA THR A 57 -9.87 19.88 4.63
C THR A 57 -10.26 18.80 3.62
N LEU A 58 -9.39 17.81 3.39
CA LEU A 58 -9.50 16.80 2.35
C LEU A 58 -9.57 17.36 0.92
N ASN A 59 -9.19 18.63 0.73
CA ASN A 59 -9.10 19.24 -0.59
C ASN A 59 -7.83 18.77 -1.30
N SER A 60 -7.93 18.53 -2.61
CA SER A 60 -6.76 18.24 -3.45
C SER A 60 -5.86 19.47 -3.55
N VAL A 61 -4.58 19.27 -3.26
CA VAL A 61 -3.54 20.32 -3.31
C VAL A 61 -2.48 20.06 -4.38
N ASP A 62 -2.35 18.80 -4.82
CA ASP A 62 -1.47 18.41 -5.93
C ASP A 62 -1.92 17.07 -6.52
N GLN A 63 -1.60 16.83 -7.78
CA GLN A 63 -1.81 15.54 -8.41
C GLN A 63 -0.90 15.37 -9.62
N ALA A 64 -0.48 14.14 -9.86
CA ALA A 64 0.25 13.77 -11.05
C ALA A 64 -0.23 12.42 -11.59
N SER A 65 0.03 12.17 -12.87
CA SER A 65 -0.25 10.87 -13.49
C SER A 65 0.81 10.54 -14.53
N ALA A 66 0.97 9.25 -14.82
CA ALA A 66 1.89 8.77 -15.84
C ALA A 66 1.30 7.56 -16.54
N VAL A 67 1.53 7.51 -17.85
CA VAL A 67 1.30 6.33 -18.66
C VAL A 67 2.60 5.54 -18.71
N SER A 68 2.54 4.24 -18.43
CA SER A 68 3.72 3.37 -18.46
C SER A 68 3.41 2.03 -19.12
N GLN A 69 4.42 1.42 -19.72
CA GLN A 69 4.41 -0.01 -20.04
C GLN A 69 4.74 -0.79 -18.78
N LEU A 70 4.03 -1.90 -18.55
CA LEU A 70 4.14 -2.74 -17.35
C LEU A 70 4.62 -4.14 -17.75
N PRO A 71 5.92 -4.30 -18.09
CA PRO A 71 6.46 -5.55 -18.64
C PRO A 71 6.46 -6.70 -17.63
N PHE A 72 6.27 -6.42 -16.34
CA PHE A 72 6.20 -7.45 -15.30
C PHE A 72 4.81 -8.10 -15.27
N PRO A 73 4.71 -9.44 -15.43
CA PRO A 73 3.43 -10.14 -15.42
C PRO A 73 2.76 -10.06 -14.04
N TYR A 74 1.43 -10.17 -14.02
CA TYR A 74 0.69 -10.21 -12.77
C TYR A 74 0.91 -11.56 -12.10
N VAL A 75 1.70 -11.56 -11.02
CA VAL A 75 1.89 -12.72 -10.15
C VAL A 75 1.53 -12.30 -8.73
N PRO A 76 0.54 -12.95 -8.08
CA PRO A 76 0.19 -12.66 -6.69
C PRO A 76 1.41 -12.65 -5.77
N GLY A 77 1.53 -11.57 -5.00
CA GLY A 77 2.65 -11.33 -4.10
C GLY A 77 3.91 -10.71 -4.74
N PHE A 78 3.83 -10.28 -6.01
CA PHE A 78 4.87 -9.51 -6.70
C PHE A 78 4.34 -8.22 -7.34
N LEU A 79 3.12 -7.78 -6.95
CA LEU A 79 2.44 -6.59 -7.49
C LEU A 79 3.33 -5.34 -7.51
N SER A 80 4.11 -5.14 -6.44
CA SER A 80 5.00 -3.99 -6.31
C SER A 80 6.01 -3.87 -7.46
N PHE A 81 6.53 -4.98 -7.99
CA PHE A 81 7.48 -4.95 -9.11
C PHE A 81 6.82 -4.52 -10.42
N ARG A 82 5.52 -4.78 -10.56
CA ARG A 82 4.73 -4.34 -11.72
C ARG A 82 4.41 -2.85 -11.63
N GLU A 83 4.00 -2.37 -10.46
CA GLU A 83 3.35 -1.05 -10.36
C GLU A 83 4.26 0.07 -9.87
N LEU A 84 5.22 -0.22 -8.97
CA LEU A 84 6.07 0.82 -8.38
C LEU A 84 6.90 1.62 -9.39
N PRO A 85 7.39 1.07 -10.51
CA PRO A 85 8.10 1.89 -11.50
C PRO A 85 7.22 3.04 -12.03
N ALA A 86 5.95 2.77 -12.32
CA ALA A 86 5.01 3.79 -12.78
C ALA A 86 4.66 4.78 -11.67
N ILE A 87 4.40 4.28 -10.45
CA ILE A 87 4.12 5.13 -9.28
C ILE A 87 5.32 6.05 -8.96
N THR A 88 6.55 5.55 -9.09
CA THR A 88 7.77 6.33 -8.87
C THR A 88 7.91 7.45 -9.91
N ALA A 89 7.56 7.19 -11.18
CA ALA A 89 7.53 8.21 -12.21
C ALA A 89 6.49 9.31 -11.90
N VAL A 90 5.34 8.94 -11.32
CA VAL A 90 4.34 9.91 -10.86
C VAL A 90 4.84 10.69 -9.65
N TRP A 91 5.44 10.01 -8.68
CA TRP A 91 6.01 10.62 -7.49
C TRP A 91 6.95 11.76 -7.85
N GLN A 92 7.86 11.56 -8.80
CA GLN A 92 8.83 12.58 -9.20
C GLN A 92 8.20 13.85 -9.79
N GLN A 93 6.97 13.80 -10.27
CA GLN A 93 6.27 14.95 -10.86
C GLN A 93 5.54 15.82 -9.82
N LEU A 94 5.30 15.29 -8.61
CA LEU A 94 4.63 16.03 -7.54
C LEU A 94 5.48 17.19 -7.05
N LYS A 95 4.88 18.38 -6.96
CA LYS A 95 5.49 19.57 -6.37
C LYS A 95 5.40 19.52 -4.84
N HIS A 96 4.30 19.01 -4.31
CA HIS A 96 4.09 18.82 -2.88
C HIS A 96 4.22 17.34 -2.54
N LYS A 97 5.27 16.98 -1.79
CA LYS A 97 5.44 15.61 -1.30
C LYS A 97 4.52 15.39 -0.10
N PRO A 98 3.71 14.31 -0.08
CA PRO A 98 2.88 13.99 1.06
C PRO A 98 3.72 13.51 2.24
N ASP A 99 3.19 13.68 3.45
CA ASP A 99 3.76 13.16 4.69
C ASP A 99 3.46 11.66 4.88
N VAL A 100 2.42 11.16 4.20
CA VAL A 100 2.05 9.74 4.18
C VAL A 100 1.41 9.35 2.84
N LEU A 101 1.75 8.16 2.35
CA LEU A 101 1.23 7.60 1.10
C LEU A 101 0.44 6.32 1.35
N ILE A 102 -0.83 6.33 0.95
CA ILE A 102 -1.75 5.20 1.02
C ILE A 102 -1.77 4.50 -0.34
N PHE A 103 -1.50 3.21 -0.36
CA PHE A 103 -1.52 2.39 -1.58
C PHE A 103 -2.80 1.55 -1.62
N ASP A 104 -3.43 1.42 -2.80
CA ASP A 104 -4.46 0.39 -3.06
C ASP A 104 -3.80 -0.99 -3.16
N GLY A 105 -3.59 -1.61 -2.00
CA GLY A 105 -2.86 -2.86 -1.90
C GLY A 105 -2.40 -3.15 -0.48
N GLN A 106 -1.72 -4.27 -0.32
CA GLN A 106 -1.24 -4.71 0.99
C GLN A 106 0.14 -4.12 1.32
N GLY A 107 0.41 -3.90 2.60
CA GLY A 107 1.74 -3.69 3.16
C GLY A 107 2.25 -4.97 3.84
N TYR A 108 2.27 -4.96 5.16
CA TYR A 108 2.76 -6.07 5.98
C TYR A 108 1.88 -7.32 5.92
N ALA A 109 0.58 -7.18 5.59
CA ALA A 109 -0.35 -8.28 5.31
C ALA A 109 -0.05 -8.96 3.97
N HIS A 110 1.12 -9.57 3.89
CA HIS A 110 1.70 -10.17 2.70
C HIS A 110 2.40 -11.50 3.06
N PRO A 111 2.46 -12.51 2.17
CA PRO A 111 3.12 -13.80 2.44
C PRO A 111 4.57 -13.68 2.94
N ARG A 112 5.22 -12.56 2.60
CA ARG A 112 6.62 -12.25 2.93
C ARG A 112 6.78 -10.98 3.77
N ARG A 113 5.69 -10.44 4.32
CA ARG A 113 5.69 -9.17 5.09
C ARG A 113 6.18 -7.95 4.31
N PHE A 114 6.01 -7.98 2.99
CA PHE A 114 6.59 -6.98 2.09
C PHE A 114 5.71 -6.78 0.85
N GLY A 115 4.52 -6.23 1.08
CA GLY A 115 3.60 -5.81 0.04
C GLY A 115 3.99 -4.47 -0.60
N ILE A 116 3.13 -3.96 -1.48
CA ILE A 116 3.38 -2.73 -2.22
C ILE A 116 3.54 -1.51 -1.31
N ALA A 117 2.80 -1.42 -0.20
CA ALA A 117 2.95 -0.28 0.70
C ALA A 117 4.31 -0.28 1.42
N CYS A 118 4.81 -1.45 1.86
CA CYS A 118 6.14 -1.57 2.45
C CYS A 118 7.23 -1.23 1.44
N HIS A 119 7.16 -1.83 0.25
CA HIS A 119 8.15 -1.65 -0.80
C HIS A 119 8.15 -0.22 -1.34
N GLY A 120 6.96 0.35 -1.59
CA GLY A 120 6.79 1.72 -2.05
C GLY A 120 7.24 2.75 -1.02
N GLY A 121 6.85 2.59 0.25
CA GLY A 121 7.28 3.52 1.31
C GLY A 121 8.80 3.52 1.49
N LEU A 122 9.45 2.36 1.43
CA LEU A 122 10.90 2.23 1.48
C LEU A 122 11.59 2.89 0.28
N VAL A 123 11.12 2.61 -0.95
CA VAL A 123 11.72 3.16 -2.18
C VAL A 123 11.53 4.66 -2.29
N LEU A 124 10.37 5.17 -1.87
CA LEU A 124 10.03 6.59 -1.96
C LEU A 124 10.50 7.40 -0.74
N GLY A 125 10.92 6.73 0.34
CA GLY A 125 11.36 7.37 1.58
C GLY A 125 10.23 8.11 2.31
N VAL A 126 9.02 7.55 2.33
CA VAL A 126 7.83 8.17 2.92
C VAL A 126 7.06 7.17 3.79
N PRO A 127 6.49 7.61 4.93
CA PRO A 127 5.53 6.81 5.67
C PRO A 127 4.42 6.28 4.76
N SER A 128 4.03 5.02 4.95
CA SER A 128 3.06 4.39 4.04
C SER A 128 2.12 3.40 4.72
N VAL A 129 0.93 3.27 4.12
CA VAL A 129 -0.14 2.37 4.56
C VAL A 129 -0.66 1.60 3.35
N GLY A 130 -0.91 0.31 3.53
CA GLY A 130 -1.65 -0.50 2.56
C GLY A 130 -3.13 -0.50 2.91
N CYS A 131 -3.99 -0.15 1.95
CA CYS A 131 -5.44 -0.21 2.09
C CYS A 131 -6.03 -1.05 0.95
N ALA A 132 -6.33 -2.32 1.22
CA ALA A 132 -6.75 -3.27 0.21
C ALA A 132 -8.25 -3.58 0.27
N LYS A 133 -8.81 -3.96 -0.89
CA LYS A 133 -10.22 -4.38 -1.04
C LYS A 133 -10.45 -5.88 -0.77
N SER A 134 -9.39 -6.67 -0.67
CA SER A 134 -9.43 -8.12 -0.42
C SER A 134 -8.24 -8.59 0.41
N LEU A 135 -8.43 -9.68 1.17
CA LEU A 135 -7.34 -10.33 1.89
C LEU A 135 -6.41 -11.06 0.92
N LEU A 136 -5.11 -10.73 0.98
CA LEU A 136 -4.08 -11.53 0.32
C LEU A 136 -3.64 -12.72 1.17
N VAL A 137 -3.56 -12.52 2.49
CA VAL A 137 -3.20 -13.54 3.48
C VAL A 137 -3.94 -13.31 4.79
N GLY A 138 -3.95 -14.36 5.62
CA GLY A 138 -4.51 -14.31 6.96
C GLY A 138 -6.02 -14.45 6.97
N ARG A 139 -6.58 -14.25 8.15
CA ARG A 139 -8.02 -14.25 8.43
C ARG A 139 -8.28 -13.34 9.61
N HIS A 140 -9.46 -12.75 9.67
CA HIS A 140 -9.93 -12.04 10.85
C HIS A 140 -11.11 -12.77 11.49
N GLY A 141 -11.36 -12.49 12.77
CA GLY A 141 -12.55 -12.95 13.47
C GLY A 141 -13.82 -12.20 13.05
N PRO A 142 -14.91 -12.31 13.82
CA PRO A 142 -16.12 -11.54 13.57
C PRO A 142 -15.83 -10.04 13.48
N LEU A 143 -16.40 -9.39 12.47
CA LEU A 143 -16.30 -7.95 12.27
C LEU A 143 -17.71 -7.34 12.34
N GLY A 144 -17.90 -6.35 13.22
CA GLY A 144 -19.17 -5.65 13.36
C GLY A 144 -19.69 -5.05 12.05
N GLU A 145 -21.00 -4.85 11.96
CA GLU A 145 -21.64 -4.27 10.77
C GLU A 145 -21.51 -2.75 10.68
N GLU A 146 -21.25 -2.08 11.81
CA GLU A 146 -21.23 -0.62 11.93
C GLU A 146 -19.89 -0.02 11.50
N ARG A 147 -19.94 1.16 10.85
CA ARG A 147 -18.77 1.95 10.50
C ARG A 147 -17.89 2.18 11.74
N GLY A 148 -16.59 1.97 11.58
CA GLY A 148 -15.60 2.05 12.64
C GLY A 148 -15.34 0.72 13.34
N SER A 149 -16.14 -0.32 13.10
CA SER A 149 -15.82 -1.68 13.59
C SER A 149 -14.50 -2.15 13.01
N THR A 150 -13.68 -2.80 13.84
CA THR A 150 -12.40 -3.37 13.43
C THR A 150 -12.24 -4.83 13.90
N ALA A 151 -11.40 -5.59 13.20
CA ALA A 151 -11.01 -6.94 13.60
C ALA A 151 -9.57 -7.23 13.17
N GLU A 152 -8.78 -7.84 14.06
CA GLU A 152 -7.40 -8.21 13.80
C GLU A 152 -7.28 -9.24 12.68
N ILE A 153 -6.36 -9.02 11.75
CA ILE A 153 -5.99 -9.97 10.71
C ILE A 153 -4.76 -10.75 11.21
N VAL A 154 -4.94 -12.06 11.42
CA VAL A 154 -3.86 -12.95 11.88
C VAL A 154 -3.43 -13.86 10.74
N HIS A 155 -2.12 -13.91 10.48
CA HIS A 155 -1.52 -14.82 9.51
C HIS A 155 -0.29 -15.53 10.09
N ARG A 156 -0.35 -16.86 10.18
CA ARG A 156 0.71 -17.71 10.78
C ARG A 156 1.02 -17.36 12.25
N GLY A 157 -0.02 -17.05 13.02
CA GLY A 157 0.10 -16.70 14.44
C GLY A 157 0.52 -15.26 14.71
N GLU A 158 0.69 -14.45 13.67
CA GLU A 158 1.14 -13.06 13.79
C GLU A 158 0.04 -12.10 13.35
N LEU A 159 -0.11 -10.99 14.09
CA LEU A 159 -0.96 -9.86 13.70
C LEU A 159 -0.31 -9.14 12.51
N VAL A 160 -1.02 -9.06 11.38
CA VAL A 160 -0.48 -8.48 10.15
C VAL A 160 -1.25 -7.28 9.61
N GLY A 161 -2.40 -6.96 10.19
CA GLY A 161 -3.25 -5.85 9.76
C GLY A 161 -4.59 -5.84 10.48
N MET A 162 -5.48 -4.94 10.06
CA MET A 162 -6.84 -4.79 10.56
C MET A 162 -7.85 -4.86 9.41
N ALA A 163 -8.93 -5.60 9.60
CA ALA A 163 -10.13 -5.43 8.80
C ALA A 163 -10.92 -4.26 9.39
N VAL A 164 -11.31 -3.29 8.55
CA VAL A 164 -11.94 -2.04 8.98
C VAL A 164 -13.24 -1.83 8.22
N ARG A 165 -14.34 -1.65 8.95
CA ARG A 165 -15.64 -1.29 8.38
C ARG A 165 -15.68 0.21 8.14
N THR A 166 -15.42 0.65 6.92
CA THR A 166 -15.45 2.08 6.58
C THR A 166 -16.85 2.63 6.29
N ARG A 167 -17.82 1.73 6.03
CA ARG A 167 -19.24 2.03 5.81
C ARG A 167 -20.11 0.89 6.34
N ASP A 168 -21.28 1.24 6.89
CA ASP A 168 -22.22 0.26 7.45
C ASP A 168 -22.59 -0.81 6.44
N ARG A 169 -22.54 -2.08 6.88
CA ARG A 169 -23.02 -3.26 6.14
C ARG A 169 -22.40 -3.44 4.74
N THR A 170 -21.24 -2.86 4.46
CA THR A 170 -20.48 -3.10 3.22
C THR A 170 -19.24 -3.93 3.49
N ASN A 171 -18.65 -4.55 2.46
CA ASN A 171 -17.35 -5.21 2.59
C ASN A 171 -16.31 -4.29 3.27
N PRO A 172 -15.48 -4.83 4.17
CA PRO A 172 -14.46 -4.04 4.84
C PRO A 172 -13.29 -3.72 3.91
N LEU A 173 -12.48 -2.76 4.33
CA LEU A 173 -11.13 -2.57 3.82
C LEU A 173 -10.15 -3.32 4.73
N TYR A 174 -9.02 -3.72 4.17
CA TYR A 174 -7.97 -4.42 4.91
C TYR A 174 -6.74 -3.51 4.96
N VAL A 175 -6.49 -2.98 6.15
CA VAL A 175 -5.42 -2.03 6.44
C VAL A 175 -4.22 -2.78 6.97
N SER A 176 -3.03 -2.49 6.45
CA SER A 176 -1.78 -3.04 6.97
C SER A 176 -0.65 -2.03 6.87
N VAL A 177 0.27 -2.09 7.84
CA VAL A 177 1.40 -1.17 7.91
C VAL A 177 2.26 -1.27 6.66
N GLY A 178 2.74 -0.13 6.16
CA GLY A 178 3.71 -0.05 5.08
C GLY A 178 5.12 0.11 5.65
N HIS A 179 5.66 1.32 5.59
CA HIS A 179 6.97 1.72 6.11
C HIS A 179 6.79 2.95 7.01
N HIS A 180 7.61 3.09 8.06
CA HIS A 180 7.49 4.17 9.06
C HIS A 180 6.06 4.32 9.59
N MET A 181 5.46 3.19 9.94
CA MET A 181 4.06 3.14 10.32
C MET A 181 3.79 1.99 11.29
N ASP A 182 3.07 2.29 12.37
CA ASP A 182 2.49 1.28 13.26
C ASP A 182 1.01 1.03 12.91
N LEU A 183 0.45 -0.05 13.44
CA LEU A 183 -0.91 -0.47 13.09
C LEU A 183 -2.01 0.39 13.74
N THR A 184 -1.70 1.09 14.84
CA THR A 184 -2.68 1.93 15.53
C THR A 184 -2.90 3.24 14.77
N THR A 185 -1.82 3.77 14.18
CA THR A 185 -1.83 5.00 13.39
C THR A 185 -2.35 4.78 11.96
N ALA A 186 -2.06 3.61 11.38
CA ALA A 186 -2.52 3.21 10.04
C ALA A 186 -4.06 3.04 9.94
#